data_AF-A0A077ZM83-F1
#
_entry.id   AF-A0A077ZM83-F1
#
_cell.length_a   1.000
_cell.length_b   1.000
_cell.length_c   1.000
_cell.angle_alpha   90.00
_cell.angle_beta   90.00
_cell.angle_gamma   90.00
#
_symmetry.space_group_name_H-M   'P 1'
#
loop_
_entity.id
_entity.type
_entity.pdbx_description
1 polymer ?
#
loop_
_entity_poly.entity_id
_entity_poly.type
_entity_poly.pdbx_seq_one_letter_code
_entity_poly.pdbx_strand_id
1 'polypeptide(L)'
;MAKKGNCSEPTTAPAAGPGTPQPSVPTPLAVPAFLPTDPELWFARLDLFFRHRPVHDEETMFELALSAMPEETLGTLRDFILTADQQTAPFTAFKAVCLDRLMDDRVHQIRQAITDEELAGRPPSVFLRRLQ
;
A
#
# COMPACT_ATOMS: atom_id res chain seq x y z
N MET A 1 58.60 -32.92 54.17
CA MET A 1 57.50 -33.75 54.74
C MET A 1 56.21 -33.50 53.96
N ALA A 2 55.37 -34.54 53.86
CA ALA A 2 53.94 -34.59 53.45
C ALA A 2 53.62 -34.20 51.99
N LYS A 3 53.14 -35.08 51.08
CA LYS A 3 51.96 -35.99 51.03
C LYS A 3 50.60 -35.27 50.88
N LYS A 4 50.13 -35.15 49.63
CA LYS A 4 48.74 -35.25 49.12
C LYS A 4 48.77 -34.76 47.66
N GLY A 5 48.13 -35.37 46.65
CA GLY A 5 47.19 -36.47 46.58
C GLY A 5 46.96 -36.79 45.09
N ASN A 6 46.63 -38.04 44.84
CA ASN A 6 46.56 -38.72 43.55
C ASN A 6 45.16 -38.62 42.91
N CYS A 7 45.15 -38.58 41.57
CA CYS A 7 44.23 -39.18 40.59
C CYS A 7 42.71 -39.21 40.81
N SER A 8 41.97 -38.67 39.84
CA SER A 8 40.82 -39.29 39.18
C SER A 8 40.56 -38.62 37.81
N GLU A 9 40.59 -39.41 36.74
CA GLU A 9 39.98 -39.15 35.41
C GLU A 9 38.44 -39.39 35.47
N PRO A 10 37.70 -39.49 34.36
CA PRO A 10 37.35 -38.52 33.31
C PRO A 10 35.82 -38.31 33.18
N THR A 11 35.40 -37.69 32.07
CA THR A 11 34.05 -37.69 31.46
C THR A 11 33.06 -36.65 31.95
N THR A 12 32.71 -35.71 31.06
CA THR A 12 31.33 -35.45 30.57
C THR A 12 31.38 -34.39 29.46
N ALA A 13 31.08 -34.80 28.22
CA ALA A 13 30.45 -33.94 27.21
C ALA A 13 28.93 -33.94 27.49
N PRO A 14 28.11 -32.95 27.07
CA PRO A 14 27.83 -32.78 25.64
C PRO A 14 27.41 -31.38 25.12
N ALA A 15 27.43 -31.30 23.79
CA ALA A 15 26.49 -30.62 22.88
C ALA A 15 26.41 -29.09 22.83
N ALA A 16 27.21 -28.53 21.90
CA ALA A 16 26.91 -27.30 21.20
C ALA A 16 25.65 -27.49 20.33
N GLY A 17 24.57 -26.78 20.65
CA GLY A 17 23.37 -26.72 19.83
C GLY A 17 23.59 -25.83 18.59
N PRO A 18 23.22 -26.27 17.38
CA PRO A 18 23.24 -25.43 16.19
C PRO A 18 22.07 -24.42 16.26
N GLY A 19 22.40 -23.13 16.17
CA GLY A 19 21.41 -22.07 16.06
C GLY A 19 20.57 -22.28 14.80
N THR A 20 19.27 -22.56 14.99
CA THR A 20 18.28 -22.63 13.93
C THR A 20 18.26 -21.27 13.20
N PRO A 21 18.51 -21.19 11.89
CA PRO A 21 18.27 -19.97 11.14
C PRO A 21 16.78 -19.65 11.27
N GLN A 22 16.46 -18.51 11.88
CA GLN A 22 15.09 -18.00 11.90
C GLN A 22 14.60 -17.96 10.44
N PRO A 23 13.52 -18.67 10.09
CA PRO A 23 12.90 -18.49 8.80
C PRO A 23 12.34 -17.08 8.78
N SER A 24 12.98 -16.20 8.00
CA SER A 24 12.37 -14.95 7.57
C SER A 24 11.09 -15.33 6.87
N VAL A 25 9.98 -15.33 7.61
CA VAL A 25 8.64 -15.50 7.05
C VAL A 25 8.53 -14.48 5.92
N PRO A 26 8.41 -14.89 4.65
CA PRO A 26 8.07 -13.95 3.61
C PRO A 26 6.65 -13.51 3.94
N THR A 27 6.50 -12.35 4.59
CA THR A 27 5.20 -11.71 4.74
C THR A 27 4.68 -11.61 3.31
N PRO A 28 3.57 -12.29 2.94
CA PRO A 28 3.04 -12.14 1.60
C PRO A 28 2.74 -10.65 1.45
N LEU A 29 3.53 -9.98 0.61
CA LEU A 29 3.36 -8.55 0.33
C LEU A 29 1.98 -8.42 -0.28
N ALA A 30 1.01 -8.02 0.54
CA ALA A 30 -0.35 -7.75 0.13
C ALA A 30 -0.36 -6.58 -0.87
N VAL A 31 -1.39 -6.54 -1.72
CA VAL A 31 -1.59 -5.42 -2.63
C VAL A 31 -1.60 -4.11 -1.81
N PRO A 32 -0.90 -3.06 -2.26
CA PRO A 32 -0.97 -1.75 -1.64
C PRO A 32 -2.40 -1.30 -1.36
N ALA A 33 -2.73 -1.08 -0.09
CA ALA A 33 -4.03 -0.51 0.29
C ALA A 33 -4.27 0.84 -0.40
N PHE A 34 -5.50 1.09 -0.83
CA PHE A 34 -5.90 2.33 -1.50
C PHE A 34 -5.62 3.57 -0.65
N LEU A 35 -5.08 4.62 -1.29
CA LEU A 35 -4.81 5.92 -0.68
C LEU A 35 -5.76 6.96 -1.29
N PRO A 36 -6.89 7.28 -0.64
CA PRO A 36 -7.85 8.26 -1.17
C PRO A 36 -7.29 9.68 -1.22
N THR A 37 -6.34 10.00 -0.32
CA THR A 37 -5.70 11.32 -0.28
C THR A 37 -4.83 11.59 -1.50
N ASP A 38 -4.21 10.55 -2.08
CA ASP A 38 -3.31 10.68 -3.22
C ASP A 38 -3.41 9.43 -4.12
N PRO A 39 -4.44 9.38 -4.99
CA PRO A 39 -4.64 8.28 -5.92
C PRO A 39 -3.48 8.13 -6.90
N GLU A 40 -2.83 9.22 -7.31
CA GLU A 40 -1.69 9.20 -8.23
C GLU A 40 -0.51 8.47 -7.61
N LEU A 41 -0.17 8.80 -6.36
CA LEU A 41 0.87 8.08 -5.61
C LEU A 41 0.51 6.61 -5.41
N TRP A 42 -0.77 6.30 -5.17
CA TRP A 42 -1.21 4.91 -5.04
C TRP A 42 -1.00 4.12 -6.33
N PHE A 43 -1.34 4.68 -7.49
CA PHE A 43 -1.07 4.03 -8.78
C PHE A 43 0.43 3.87 -9.03
N ALA A 44 1.26 4.86 -8.68
CA ALA A 44 2.71 4.71 -8.78
C ALA A 44 3.24 3.55 -7.90
N ARG A 45 2.67 3.38 -6.71
CA ARG A 45 2.98 2.25 -5.83
C ARG A 45 2.50 0.92 -6.40
N LEU A 46 1.33 0.88 -7.05
CA LEU A 46 0.84 -0.31 -7.76
C LEU A 46 1.74 -0.67 -8.95
N ASP A 47 2.16 0.31 -9.75
CA ASP A 47 3.05 0.08 -10.90
C ASP A 47 4.37 -0.57 -10.45
N LEU A 48 4.94 -0.11 -9.32
CA LEU A 48 6.11 -0.74 -8.70
C LEU A 48 5.79 -2.14 -8.17
N PHE A 49 4.64 -2.32 -7.51
CA PHE A 49 4.21 -3.62 -6.99
C PHE A 49 4.09 -4.66 -8.11
N PHE A 50 3.45 -4.31 -9.23
CA PHE A 50 3.29 -5.21 -10.38
C PHE A 50 4.62 -5.48 -11.08
N ARG A 51 5.52 -4.49 -11.19
CA ARG A 51 6.85 -4.70 -11.80
C ARG A 51 7.70 -5.73 -11.06
N HIS A 52 7.55 -5.86 -9.75
CA HIS A 52 8.29 -6.84 -8.93
C HIS A 52 7.58 -8.20 -8.81
N ARG A 53 6.44 -8.39 -9.51
CA ARG A 53 5.64 -9.61 -9.52
C ARG A 53 5.46 -10.09 -10.95
N PRO A 54 5.14 -11.38 -11.18
CA PRO A 54 4.78 -11.88 -12.51
C PRO A 54 3.34 -11.48 -12.89
N VAL A 55 2.95 -10.24 -12.62
CA VAL A 55 1.63 -9.70 -12.97
C VAL A 55 1.84 -8.81 -14.19
N HIS A 56 1.53 -9.35 -15.36
CA HIS A 56 1.65 -8.65 -16.65
C HIS A 56 0.32 -8.51 -17.37
N ASP A 57 -0.70 -9.19 -16.87
CA ASP A 57 -2.02 -9.22 -17.45
C ASP A 57 -2.85 -8.05 -16.89
N GLU A 58 -3.41 -7.24 -17.79
CA GLU A 58 -4.19 -6.05 -17.45
C GLU A 58 -5.45 -6.40 -16.66
N GLU A 59 -6.09 -7.53 -16.94
CA GLU A 59 -7.27 -8.01 -16.22
C GLU A 59 -6.90 -8.36 -14.77
N THR A 60 -5.81 -9.11 -14.58
CA THR A 60 -5.27 -9.41 -13.24
C THR A 60 -4.87 -8.14 -12.47
N MET A 61 -4.22 -7.17 -13.13
CA MET A 61 -3.88 -5.88 -12.51
C MET A 61 -5.13 -5.12 -12.08
N PHE A 62 -6.17 -5.13 -12.92
CA PHE A 62 -7.45 -4.50 -12.65
C PHE A 62 -8.15 -5.14 -11.45
N GLU A 63 -8.27 -6.47 -11.43
CA GLU A 63 -8.86 -7.20 -10.29
C GLU A 63 -8.12 -6.92 -8.97
N LEU A 64 -6.78 -6.94 -9.00
CA LEU A 64 -5.97 -6.64 -7.83
C LEU A 64 -6.19 -5.19 -7.36
N ALA A 65 -6.28 -4.23 -8.27
CA ALA A 65 -6.56 -2.84 -7.93
C ALA A 65 -7.95 -2.68 -7.30
N LEU A 66 -8.99 -3.31 -7.86
CA LEU A 66 -10.34 -3.30 -7.29
C LEU A 66 -10.37 -3.92 -5.89
N SER A 67 -9.65 -5.03 -5.68
CA SER A 67 -9.60 -5.72 -4.38
C SER A 67 -8.97 -4.88 -3.26
N ALA A 68 -8.15 -3.89 -3.61
CA ALA A 68 -7.45 -3.03 -2.67
C ALA A 68 -8.21 -1.73 -2.36
N MET A 69 -9.34 -1.48 -3.03
CA MET A 69 -10.19 -0.30 -2.85
C MET A 69 -11.37 -0.56 -1.92
N PRO A 70 -11.78 0.43 -1.11
CA PRO A 70 -12.98 0.35 -0.31
C PRO A 70 -14.24 0.51 -1.18
N GLU A 71 -15.37 -0.06 -0.73
CA GLU A 71 -16.62 -0.11 -1.50
C GLU A 71 -17.17 1.29 -1.82
N GLU A 72 -16.92 2.27 -0.97
CA GLU A 72 -17.29 3.67 -1.20
C GLU A 72 -16.60 4.25 -2.44
N THR A 73 -15.31 3.94 -2.63
CA THR A 73 -14.56 4.39 -3.81
C THR A 73 -14.98 3.63 -5.07
N LEU A 74 -15.24 2.33 -4.94
CA LEU A 74 -15.80 1.53 -6.03
C LEU A 74 -17.18 2.05 -6.47
N GLY A 75 -17.99 2.56 -5.54
CA GLY A 75 -19.26 3.23 -5.83
C GLY A 75 -19.11 4.42 -6.78
N THR A 76 -18.11 5.27 -6.58
CA THR A 76 -17.82 6.42 -7.46
C THR A 76 -17.35 6.00 -8.86
N LEU A 77 -16.71 4.83 -8.96
CA LEU A 77 -16.17 4.26 -10.20
C LEU A 77 -17.12 3.23 -10.84
N ARG A 78 -18.30 3.02 -10.25
CA ARG A 78 -19.25 1.97 -10.63
C ARG A 78 -19.57 1.97 -12.12
N ASP A 79 -19.82 3.13 -12.70
CA ASP A 79 -20.19 3.23 -14.12
C ASP A 79 -19.12 2.63 -15.02
N PHE A 80 -17.85 2.87 -14.68
CA PHE A 80 -16.72 2.31 -15.42
C PHE A 80 -16.53 0.83 -15.15
N ILE A 81 -16.65 0.39 -13.88
CA ILE A 81 -16.49 -1.01 -13.49
C ILE A 81 -17.50 -1.91 -14.24
N LEU A 82 -18.73 -1.44 -14.42
CA LEU A 82 -19.78 -2.18 -15.13
C LEU A 82 -19.57 -2.27 -16.66
N THR A 83 -18.66 -1.46 -17.22
CA THR A 83 -18.30 -1.48 -18.64
C THR A 83 -16.86 -1.92 -18.88
N ALA A 84 -16.16 -2.39 -17.83
CA ALA A 84 -14.73 -2.68 -17.90
C ALA A 84 -14.41 -3.88 -18.81
N ASP A 85 -15.34 -4.82 -18.97
CA ASP A 85 -15.25 -5.97 -19.89
C ASP A 85 -15.13 -5.57 -21.37
N GLN A 86 -15.54 -4.35 -21.71
CA GLN A 86 -15.47 -3.81 -23.05
C GLN A 86 -14.11 -3.16 -23.36
N GLN A 87 -13.26 -3.00 -22.36
CA GLN A 87 -11.98 -2.31 -22.49
C GLN A 87 -10.88 -3.28 -22.90
N THR A 88 -10.08 -2.91 -23.90
CA THR A 88 -8.90 -3.68 -24.32
C THR A 88 -7.80 -3.70 -23.26
N ALA A 89 -7.70 -2.66 -22.44
CA ALA A 89 -6.73 -2.50 -21.37
C ALA A 89 -7.45 -1.97 -20.10
N PRO A 90 -8.13 -2.86 -19.36
CA PRO A 90 -9.02 -2.45 -18.26
C PRO A 90 -8.29 -1.70 -17.15
N PHE A 91 -7.08 -2.11 -16.75
CA PHE A 91 -6.33 -1.43 -15.69
C PHE A 91 -5.84 -0.05 -16.14
N THR A 92 -5.33 0.07 -17.37
CA THR A 92 -4.89 1.36 -17.93
C THR A 92 -6.07 2.33 -18.06
N ALA A 93 -7.21 1.87 -18.57
CA ALA A 93 -8.42 2.68 -18.66
C ALA A 93 -8.96 3.06 -17.27
N PHE A 94 -8.93 2.11 -16.32
CA PHE A 94 -9.33 2.33 -14.94
C PHE A 94 -8.49 3.42 -14.28
N LYS A 95 -7.16 3.37 -14.45
CA LYS A 95 -6.23 4.38 -13.94
C LYS A 95 -6.58 5.77 -14.48
N ALA A 96 -6.87 5.88 -15.77
CA ALA A 96 -7.27 7.16 -16.38
C ALA A 96 -8.57 7.71 -15.76
N VAL A 97 -9.61 6.87 -15.65
CA VAL A 97 -10.90 7.28 -15.06
C VAL A 97 -10.77 7.62 -13.58
N CYS A 98 -9.95 6.88 -12.84
CA CYS A 98 -9.68 7.17 -11.43
C CYS A 98 -9.02 8.55 -11.28
N LEU A 99 -7.97 8.83 -12.06
CA LEU A 99 -7.27 10.11 -11.98
C LEU A 99 -8.19 11.27 -12.40
N ASP A 100 -8.96 11.11 -13.47
CA ASP A 100 -9.91 12.12 -13.93
C ASP A 100 -10.96 12.44 -12.85
N ARG A 101 -11.69 11.42 -12.37
CA ARG A 101 -12.79 11.63 -11.41
C ARG A 101 -12.34 12.01 -10.01
N LEU A 102 -11.31 11.36 -9.47
CA LEU A 102 -10.87 11.58 -8.08
C LEU A 102 -10.06 12.86 -7.94
N MET A 103 -9.27 13.24 -8.95
CA MET A 103 -8.53 14.50 -8.88
C MET A 103 -9.44 15.70 -9.11
N ASP A 104 -10.42 15.60 -10.02
CA ASP A 104 -11.42 16.66 -10.20
C ASP A 104 -12.22 16.88 -8.90
N ASP A 105 -12.70 15.82 -8.27
CA ASP A 105 -13.41 15.91 -6.99
C ASP A 105 -12.55 16.62 -5.92
N ARG A 106 -11.25 16.30 -5.83
CA ARG A 106 -10.33 16.99 -4.91
C ARG A 106 -10.18 18.49 -5.22
N VAL A 107 -10.03 18.86 -6.49
CA VAL A 107 -9.94 20.27 -6.91
C VAL A 107 -11.25 21.00 -6.56
N HIS A 108 -12.40 20.36 -6.82
CA HIS A 108 -13.70 20.89 -6.46
C HIS A 108 -13.88 21.07 -4.95
N GLN A 109 -13.50 20.08 -4.15
CA GLN A 109 -13.53 20.16 -2.68
C GLN A 109 -12.64 21.27 -2.13
N ILE A 110 -11.42 21.43 -2.66
CA ILE A 110 -10.51 22.51 -2.26
C ILE A 110 -11.14 23.87 -2.60
N ARG A 111 -11.72 24.01 -3.80
CA ARG A 111 -12.41 25.24 -4.21
C ARG A 111 -13.58 25.57 -3.30
N GLN A 112 -14.42 24.58 -2.99
CA GLN A 112 -15.55 24.75 -2.09
C GLN A 112 -15.10 25.15 -0.68
N ALA A 113 -14.08 24.50 -0.13
CA ALA A 113 -13.56 24.83 1.19
C ALA A 113 -12.96 26.25 1.26
N ILE A 114 -12.32 26.72 0.19
CA ILE A 114 -11.87 28.11 0.07
C ILE A 114 -13.06 29.07 0.07
N THR A 115 -14.10 28.78 -0.72
CA THR A 115 -15.33 29.60 -0.78
C THR A 115 -16.04 29.64 0.58
N ASP A 116 -16.14 28.51 1.27
CA ASP A 116 -16.78 28.43 2.59
C ASP A 116 -16.00 29.21 3.66
N GLU A 117 -14.65 29.19 3.63
CA GLU A 117 -13.84 30.02 4.54
C GLU A 117 -13.97 31.53 4.23
N GLU A 118 -14.08 31.92 2.96
CA GLU A 118 -14.36 33.30 2.56
C GLU A 118 -15.74 33.77 3.05
N LEU A 119 -16.76 32.93 2.91
CA LEU A 119 -18.11 33.19 3.43
C LEU A 119 -18.15 33.23 4.97
N ALA A 120 -17.32 32.44 5.64
CA ALA A 120 -17.16 32.47 7.10
C ALA A 120 -16.36 33.70 7.59
N GLY A 121 -15.86 34.55 6.69
CA GLY A 121 -15.10 35.75 7.04
C GLY A 121 -13.66 35.49 7.49
N ARG A 122 -13.13 34.28 7.27
CA ARG A 122 -11.72 33.97 7.51
C ARG A 122 -10.93 34.17 6.21
N PRO A 123 -9.71 34.75 6.24
CA PRO A 123 -8.89 34.85 5.05
C PRO A 123 -8.51 33.46 4.51
N PRO A 124 -8.73 33.17 3.21
CA PRO A 124 -8.47 31.85 2.62
C PRO A 124 -6.98 31.48 2.66
N SER A 125 -6.08 32.45 2.82
CA SER A 125 -4.65 32.23 3.01
C SER A 125 -4.32 31.36 4.25
N VAL A 126 -5.15 31.40 5.30
CA VAL A 126 -4.98 30.54 6.48
C VAL A 126 -5.35 29.10 6.15
N PHE A 127 -6.40 28.89 5.37
CA PHE A 127 -6.80 27.56 4.90
C PHE A 127 -5.73 26.97 3.96
N LEU A 128 -5.24 27.76 3.00
CA LEU A 128 -4.16 27.34 2.10
C LEU A 128 -2.88 26.93 2.85
N ARG A 129 -2.51 27.66 3.92
CA ARG A 129 -1.38 27.27 4.78
C ARG A 129 -1.57 25.93 5.51
N ARG A 130 -2.81 25.48 5.71
CA ARG A 130 -3.11 24.18 6.32
C ARG A 130 -3.13 23.03 5.31
N LEU A 131 -3.18 23.33 4.01
CA LEU A 131 -3.18 22.33 2.94
C LEU A 131 -1.78 21.91 2.49
N GLN A 132 -0.73 22.66 2.85
CA GLN A 132 0.68 22.25 2.69
C GLN A 132 1.10 21.32 3.81
#